data_AF-A2DEJ8-F1
#
_entry.id   AF-A2DEJ8-F1
#
_cell.length_a   1.000
_cell.length_b   1.000
_cell.length_c   1.000
_cell.angle_alpha   90.00
_cell.angle_beta   90.00
_cell.angle_gamma   90.00
#
_symmetry.space_group_name_H-M   'P 1'
#
loop_
_entity.id
_entity.type
_entity.pdbx_description
1 polymer ?
#
loop_
_entity_poly.entity_id
_entity_poly.type
_entity_poly.pdbx_seq_one_letter_code
_entity_poly.pdbx_strand_id
1 'polypeptide(L)'
;MKLEYFSDAETIGNRISPFKEIFSKNCIKYLHRSLNSNQNLQFQPLINKDIILNSEFKTFQDREVYSTYVITLSNTIFQNITEENVAGGAIYATSPLILENVLFQSCKALRGGAIVCSSNLSINSCSFIQCSATASKGSIELRTKAVVNFDFNSSVIHKSTSRNHGGIMRNSKGIFNMFDSNHTTVRANDCVGDTEIQNGFVYITHVVFHNISAAMHHGCLVLTYSVNFEVTDCIFMRCSQGSVITSTSAAITVDFNRQFGKISDCLFYYCNAAQGKTVNAGTHAKMFNCKFSGTKDKEVGENVNHVDCEFNAKFTLFIITGIGFKQDPSYVRPMHDKNVENLIIILKSLGCAIVTGILFTTLHKKIIHWIHASRAIKGTNLV
;
A
#
# COMPACT_ATOMS: atom_id res chain seq x y z
N MET A 1 11.23 64.67 -17.67
CA MET A 1 12.59 64.36 -18.15
C MET A 1 12.43 63.58 -19.45
N LYS A 2 12.85 64.17 -20.58
CA LYS A 2 13.02 63.55 -21.93
C LYS A 2 13.91 62.28 -21.84
N LEU A 3 13.99 61.29 -22.73
CA LEU A 3 13.86 61.08 -24.19
C LEU A 3 13.40 59.60 -24.39
N GLU A 4 12.55 59.21 -25.34
CA GLU A 4 12.71 59.02 -26.80
C GLU A 4 13.61 57.85 -27.28
N TYR A 5 12.95 56.94 -28.03
CA TYR A 5 13.29 56.36 -29.36
C TYR A 5 14.16 55.07 -29.56
N PHE A 6 13.48 54.07 -30.18
CA PHE A 6 13.78 53.19 -31.34
C PHE A 6 15.03 52.28 -31.40
N SER A 7 14.84 50.99 -31.75
CA SER A 7 14.88 50.52 -33.15
C SER A 7 14.87 48.97 -33.26
N ASP A 8 14.12 48.47 -34.23
CA ASP A 8 14.15 47.10 -34.74
C ASP A 8 15.51 46.76 -35.38
N ALA A 9 15.92 45.49 -35.29
CA ALA A 9 16.74 44.86 -36.31
C ALA A 9 16.55 43.34 -36.28
N GLU A 10 15.76 42.92 -37.25
CA GLU A 10 15.54 41.58 -37.74
C GLU A 10 16.84 40.96 -38.31
N THR A 11 16.87 39.63 -38.29
CA THR A 11 17.51 38.72 -39.27
C THR A 11 18.96 38.23 -39.08
N ILE A 12 19.04 36.89 -39.22
CA ILE A 12 20.09 36.00 -39.76
C ILE A 12 20.45 34.94 -38.70
N GLY A 13 20.17 33.66 -38.89
CA GLY A 13 19.64 32.95 -40.03
C GLY A 13 19.81 31.46 -39.77
N ASN A 14 18.80 30.69 -40.18
CA ASN A 14 18.87 29.32 -40.70
C ASN A 14 20.03 28.44 -40.21
N ARG A 15 19.69 27.38 -39.46
CA ARG A 15 20.13 26.01 -39.79
C ARG A 15 19.38 24.93 -38.99
N ILE A 16 18.78 24.03 -39.76
CA ILE A 16 18.48 22.61 -39.50
C ILE A 16 17.07 22.28 -38.94
N SER A 17 16.22 21.87 -39.88
CA SER A 17 15.15 20.87 -39.78
C SER A 17 15.78 19.45 -39.92
N PRO A 18 15.08 18.31 -39.78
CA PRO A 18 14.26 17.77 -38.69
C PRO A 18 14.77 16.35 -38.30
N PHE A 19 14.65 15.87 -37.05
CA PHE A 19 14.79 14.42 -36.81
C PHE A 19 13.93 13.88 -35.66
N LYS A 20 13.18 12.83 -36.03
CA LYS A 20 12.55 11.81 -35.20
C LYS A 20 13.58 11.06 -34.34
N GLU A 21 13.02 10.37 -33.34
CA GLU A 21 13.41 9.04 -32.86
C GLU A 21 14.41 8.89 -31.69
N ILE A 22 13.96 8.01 -30.78
CA ILE A 22 14.72 7.10 -29.90
C ILE A 22 15.51 7.76 -28.76
N PHE A 23 15.05 7.55 -27.52
CA PHE A 23 15.97 7.53 -26.39
C PHE A 23 15.67 6.39 -25.41
N SER A 24 16.52 5.37 -25.50
CA SER A 24 16.90 4.50 -24.39
C SER A 24 18.30 4.88 -23.91
N LYS A 25 18.54 4.62 -22.61
CA LYS A 25 19.83 4.53 -21.90
C LYS A 25 20.48 5.80 -21.32
N ASN A 26 20.54 5.76 -19.99
CA ASN A 26 21.59 6.23 -19.07
C ASN A 26 21.83 7.74 -18.89
N CYS A 27 21.35 8.28 -17.77
CA CYS A 27 22.20 8.67 -16.63
C CYS A 27 21.33 9.12 -15.45
N ILE A 28 21.68 8.68 -14.23
CA ILE A 28 21.25 9.33 -12.99
C ILE A 28 21.95 10.68 -12.92
N LYS A 29 21.17 11.75 -12.78
CA LYS A 29 21.63 13.05 -12.27
C LYS A 29 20.53 13.68 -11.42
N TYR A 30 20.80 13.68 -10.11
CA TYR A 30 20.36 14.59 -9.05
C TYR A 30 18.87 14.94 -8.93
N LEU A 31 18.25 14.43 -7.86
CA LEU A 31 17.17 15.14 -7.16
C LEU A 31 17.79 16.10 -6.13
N HIS A 32 18.46 17.18 -6.58
CA HIS A 32 18.70 18.32 -5.69
C HIS A 32 18.97 19.67 -6.39
N ARG A 33 18.35 20.69 -5.79
CA ARG A 33 18.61 22.16 -5.80
C ARG A 33 17.95 23.02 -6.90
N SER A 34 17.01 23.87 -6.47
CA SER A 34 17.12 25.32 -6.63
C SER A 34 16.27 26.06 -5.56
N LEU A 35 16.94 26.52 -4.50
CA LEU A 35 16.56 27.78 -3.85
C LEU A 35 17.51 28.82 -4.46
N ASN A 36 16.95 29.81 -5.14
CA ASN A 36 17.60 30.93 -5.84
C ASN A 36 18.11 30.66 -7.27
N SER A 37 17.24 30.88 -8.26
CA SER A 37 17.45 31.93 -9.27
C SER A 37 16.26 31.99 -10.24
N ASN A 38 15.89 33.20 -10.64
CA ASN A 38 14.81 33.54 -11.56
C ASN A 38 15.04 33.01 -12.98
N GLN A 39 15.00 31.69 -13.17
CA GLN A 39 14.97 31.09 -14.49
C GLN A 39 13.83 30.08 -14.57
N ASN A 40 12.96 30.28 -15.57
CA ASN A 40 11.95 29.33 -16.02
C ASN A 40 12.62 28.03 -16.48
N LEU A 41 13.04 27.20 -15.52
CA LEU A 41 13.40 25.81 -15.77
C LEU A 41 12.09 25.03 -15.82
N GLN A 42 11.61 24.75 -17.03
CA GLN A 42 10.64 23.67 -17.22
C GLN A 42 11.32 22.38 -16.79
N PHE A 43 11.01 21.91 -15.59
CA PHE A 43 11.40 20.59 -15.12
C PHE A 43 10.66 19.56 -15.97
N GLN A 44 11.38 18.94 -16.90
CA GLN A 44 10.94 17.71 -17.54
C GLN A 44 10.84 16.64 -16.43
N PRO A 45 9.69 15.99 -16.22
CA PRO A 45 9.60 14.87 -15.30
C PRO A 45 10.52 13.75 -15.81
N LEU A 46 11.61 13.52 -15.07
CA LEU A 46 12.45 12.32 -15.15
C LEU A 46 11.83 11.33 -14.14
N ILE A 47 11.64 10.02 -14.36
CA ILE A 47 12.44 9.07 -15.14
C ILE A 47 11.60 7.85 -15.53
N ASN A 48 11.60 7.50 -16.82
CA ASN A 48 11.16 6.21 -17.36
C ASN A 48 12.31 5.20 -17.22
N LYS A 49 12.65 4.82 -15.98
CA LYS A 49 13.64 3.77 -15.68
C LYS A 49 12.91 2.63 -14.99
N ASP A 50 13.00 1.45 -15.59
CA ASP A 50 12.29 0.28 -15.08
C ASP A 50 12.82 -0.15 -13.70
N ILE A 51 14.12 0.00 -13.42
CA ILE A 51 14.77 -0.52 -12.20
C ILE A 51 15.84 0.47 -11.67
N ILE A 52 15.83 0.68 -10.36
CA ILE A 52 16.77 1.48 -9.55
C ILE A 52 17.32 0.59 -8.43
N LEU A 53 18.65 0.42 -8.40
CA LEU A 53 19.35 -0.46 -7.45
C LEU A 53 20.15 0.32 -6.39
N ASN A 54 20.52 -0.33 -5.28
CA ASN A 54 21.35 0.30 -4.23
C ASN A 54 22.67 0.88 -4.74
N SER A 55 23.33 0.17 -5.67
CA SER A 55 24.61 0.59 -6.27
C SER A 55 24.54 1.92 -7.00
N GLU A 56 23.34 2.42 -7.27
CA GLU A 56 23.10 3.69 -7.92
C GLU A 56 23.11 4.89 -6.96
N PHE A 57 23.07 4.66 -5.64
CA PHE A 57 23.16 5.69 -4.62
C PHE A 57 24.57 5.70 -4.01
N LYS A 58 25.22 6.88 -4.02
CA LYS A 58 26.54 7.07 -3.40
C LYS A 58 26.43 7.64 -2.00
N THR A 59 25.35 8.36 -1.73
CA THR A 59 25.09 9.10 -0.49
C THR A 59 23.59 9.08 -0.15
N PHE A 60 23.27 9.52 1.06
CA PHE A 60 21.87 9.75 1.46
C PHE A 60 21.20 10.83 0.59
N GLN A 61 21.94 11.89 0.26
CA GLN A 61 21.45 13.03 -0.53
C GLN A 61 20.97 12.62 -1.92
N ASP A 62 21.44 11.49 -2.46
CA ASP A 62 20.99 10.97 -3.76
C ASP A 62 19.54 10.43 -3.73
N ARG A 63 18.93 10.32 -2.54
CA ARG A 63 17.58 9.77 -2.31
C ARG A 63 16.60 10.80 -1.75
N GLU A 64 17.10 12.00 -1.47
CA GLU A 64 16.26 13.07 -0.96
C GLU A 64 15.49 13.73 -2.11
N VAL A 65 14.21 13.94 -1.89
CA VAL A 65 13.29 14.54 -2.84
C VAL A 65 12.83 15.87 -2.27
N TYR A 66 13.44 16.96 -2.77
CA TYR A 66 13.11 18.34 -2.46
C TYR A 66 12.65 19.09 -3.71
N SER A 67 11.44 19.61 -3.64
CA SER A 67 10.75 20.36 -4.68
C SER A 67 9.61 21.17 -4.08
N THR A 68 9.34 22.34 -4.65
CA THR A 68 8.11 23.09 -4.38
C THR A 68 6.92 22.54 -5.18
N TYR A 69 7.17 21.63 -6.11
CA TYR A 69 6.19 21.01 -7.01
C TYR A 69 5.86 19.59 -6.58
N VAL A 70 4.73 19.10 -7.08
CA VAL A 70 4.34 17.69 -6.98
C VAL A 70 5.28 16.84 -7.84
N ILE A 71 5.74 15.72 -7.30
CA ILE A 71 6.58 14.76 -8.01
C ILE A 71 5.77 13.51 -8.27
N THR A 72 5.80 13.04 -9.51
CA THR A 72 5.12 11.80 -9.93
C THR A 72 6.16 10.79 -10.38
N LEU A 73 6.14 9.60 -9.81
CA LEU A 73 6.92 8.46 -10.26
C LEU A 73 5.96 7.38 -10.74
N SER A 74 6.21 6.86 -11.94
CA SER A 74 5.40 5.78 -12.50
C SER A 74 6.24 4.65 -13.05
N ASN A 75 5.72 3.42 -13.00
CA ASN A 75 6.33 2.24 -13.63
C ASN A 75 7.81 2.02 -13.25
N THR A 76 8.13 2.29 -11.99
CA THR A 76 9.52 2.24 -11.49
C THR A 76 9.68 1.10 -10.49
N ILE A 77 10.83 0.43 -10.50
CA ILE A 77 11.19 -0.57 -9.50
C ILE A 77 12.37 -0.05 -8.67
N PHE A 78 12.22 -0.01 -7.35
CA PHE A 78 13.29 0.21 -6.38
C PHE A 78 13.65 -1.13 -5.74
N GLN A 79 14.88 -1.61 -5.89
CA GLN A 79 15.25 -2.95 -5.44
C GLN A 79 16.56 -2.99 -4.63
N ASN A 80 16.52 -3.71 -3.52
CA ASN A 80 17.65 -4.03 -2.63
C ASN A 80 18.36 -2.80 -2.03
N ILE A 81 17.67 -1.68 -1.85
CA ILE A 81 18.26 -0.45 -1.31
C ILE A 81 18.35 -0.55 0.21
N THR A 82 19.55 -0.56 0.80
CA THR A 82 19.75 -0.88 2.23
C THR A 82 20.62 0.12 2.95
N GLU A 83 20.01 0.92 3.82
CA GLU A 83 20.64 2.09 4.43
C GLU A 83 20.16 2.25 5.88
N GLU A 84 20.72 1.40 6.76
CA GLU A 84 20.21 1.13 8.11
C GLU A 84 20.34 2.30 9.09
N ASN A 85 21.07 3.34 8.72
CA ASN A 85 21.35 4.51 9.56
C ASN A 85 20.55 5.76 9.17
N VAL A 86 19.75 5.70 8.10
CA VAL A 86 19.00 6.86 7.57
C VAL A 86 17.51 6.53 7.40
N ALA A 87 16.70 7.57 7.20
CA ALA A 87 15.25 7.44 7.05
C ALA A 87 14.88 7.40 5.56
N GLY A 88 13.95 6.54 5.15
CA GLY A 88 13.53 6.40 3.75
C GLY A 88 14.54 5.58 2.97
N GLY A 89 14.32 4.27 2.88
CA GLY A 89 15.30 3.38 2.24
C GLY A 89 15.49 3.76 0.78
N ALA A 90 14.39 3.82 0.03
CA ALA A 90 14.38 4.24 -1.37
C ALA A 90 14.13 5.74 -1.55
N ILE A 91 13.16 6.30 -0.82
CA ILE A 91 12.70 7.68 -0.99
C ILE A 91 12.59 8.39 0.35
N TYR A 92 13.20 9.57 0.45
CA TYR A 92 12.92 10.55 1.50
C TYR A 92 12.34 11.81 0.85
N ALA A 93 11.03 12.06 1.00
CA ALA A 93 10.33 13.15 0.33
C ALA A 93 9.80 14.22 1.30
N THR A 94 10.13 15.47 1.02
CA THR A 94 9.50 16.64 1.68
C THR A 94 8.48 17.35 0.78
N SER A 95 8.42 16.95 -0.49
CA SER A 95 7.47 17.40 -1.50
C SER A 95 6.27 16.48 -1.61
N PRO A 96 5.13 16.96 -2.11
CA PRO A 96 4.03 16.09 -2.49
C PRO A 96 4.51 15.01 -3.49
N LEU A 97 4.13 13.76 -3.24
CA LEU A 97 4.58 12.61 -4.01
C LEU A 97 3.38 11.79 -4.50
N ILE A 98 3.37 11.49 -5.79
CA ILE A 98 2.40 10.59 -6.45
C ILE A 98 3.19 9.39 -6.99
N LEU A 99 2.80 8.19 -6.60
CA LEU A 99 3.40 6.93 -7.04
C LEU A 99 2.34 6.11 -7.78
N GLU A 100 2.63 5.75 -9.02
CA GLU A 100 1.72 4.97 -9.87
C GLU A 100 2.42 3.73 -10.40
N ASN A 101 1.93 2.54 -10.03
CA ASN A 101 2.56 1.30 -10.48
C ASN A 101 4.06 1.25 -10.17
N VAL A 102 4.42 1.45 -8.89
CA VAL A 102 5.82 1.40 -8.43
C VAL A 102 6.03 0.17 -7.54
N LEU A 103 7.14 -0.53 -7.74
CA LEU A 103 7.55 -1.65 -6.89
C LEU A 103 8.72 -1.23 -6.00
N PHE A 104 8.57 -1.40 -4.69
CA PHE A 104 9.66 -1.36 -3.72
C PHE A 104 9.91 -2.78 -3.25
N GLN A 105 11.11 -3.31 -3.53
CA GLN A 105 11.49 -4.67 -3.20
C GLN A 105 12.75 -4.68 -2.34
N SER A 106 12.67 -5.28 -1.15
CA SER A 106 13.80 -5.44 -0.24
C SER A 106 14.49 -4.11 0.11
N CYS A 107 13.73 -3.03 0.21
CA CYS A 107 14.23 -1.75 0.69
C CYS A 107 14.34 -1.77 2.23
N LYS A 108 15.47 -1.33 2.78
CA LYS A 108 15.76 -1.33 4.21
C LYS A 108 16.30 0.02 4.67
N ALA A 109 15.82 0.49 5.82
CA ALA A 109 16.23 1.77 6.40
C ALA A 109 16.22 1.75 7.94
N LEU A 110 16.64 2.85 8.57
CA LEU A 110 16.39 3.08 10.00
C LEU A 110 14.89 3.24 10.28
N ARG A 111 14.22 4.04 9.44
CA ARG A 111 12.76 4.29 9.50
C ARG A 111 12.18 4.43 8.09
N GLY A 112 10.96 3.94 7.88
CA GLY A 112 10.30 3.97 6.57
C GLY A 112 11.12 3.17 5.56
N GLY A 113 11.08 1.84 5.67
CA GLY A 113 12.01 0.95 4.94
C GLY A 113 12.04 1.17 3.43
N ALA A 114 10.93 1.63 2.84
CA ALA A 114 10.90 2.14 1.48
C ALA A 114 10.82 3.68 1.46
N ILE A 115 9.82 4.26 2.13
CA ILE A 115 9.46 5.67 1.97
C ILE A 115 9.39 6.36 3.33
N VAL A 116 9.97 7.56 3.41
CA VAL A 116 9.63 8.58 4.40
C VAL A 116 9.10 9.80 3.68
N CYS A 117 7.92 10.29 4.07
CA CYS A 117 7.30 11.48 3.52
C CYS A 117 6.84 12.45 4.62
N SER A 118 6.89 13.76 4.37
CA SER A 118 6.35 14.80 5.27
C SER A 118 5.33 15.73 4.60
N SER A 119 4.89 15.39 3.38
CA SER A 119 3.92 16.13 2.57
C SER A 119 2.77 15.21 2.11
N ASN A 120 1.92 15.70 1.19
CA ASN A 120 0.86 14.88 0.60
C ASN A 120 1.46 13.66 -0.13
N LEU A 121 0.87 12.48 0.09
CA LEU A 121 1.34 11.23 -0.48
C LEU A 121 0.17 10.50 -1.15
N SER A 122 0.29 10.18 -2.42
CA SER A 122 -0.66 9.34 -3.16
C SER A 122 0.06 8.12 -3.69
N ILE A 123 -0.44 6.94 -3.35
CA ILE A 123 0.11 5.65 -3.74
C ILE A 123 -0.99 4.86 -4.42
N ASN A 124 -0.80 4.55 -5.70
CA ASN A 124 -1.76 3.82 -6.50
C ASN A 124 -1.10 2.64 -7.21
N SER A 125 -1.68 1.45 -7.06
CA SER A 125 -1.23 0.23 -7.74
C SER A 125 0.24 -0.13 -7.46
N CYS A 126 0.74 0.21 -6.27
CA CYS A 126 2.14 -0.01 -5.89
C CYS A 126 2.30 -1.28 -5.05
N SER A 127 3.52 -1.80 -4.99
CA SER A 127 3.87 -2.98 -4.19
C SER A 127 5.06 -2.70 -3.30
N PHE A 128 4.95 -3.04 -2.01
CA PHE A 128 6.01 -2.97 -1.02
C PHE A 128 6.31 -4.40 -0.54
N ILE A 129 7.37 -5.00 -1.08
CA ILE A 129 7.69 -6.40 -0.88
C ILE A 129 8.97 -6.52 -0.07
N GLN A 130 8.89 -7.17 1.09
CA GLN A 130 10.04 -7.39 1.97
C GLN A 130 10.76 -6.09 2.39
N CYS A 131 10.02 -4.98 2.47
CA CYS A 131 10.56 -3.74 2.98
C CYS A 131 10.74 -3.83 4.50
N SER A 132 11.84 -3.30 5.03
CA SER A 132 12.09 -3.37 6.47
C SER A 132 12.69 -2.12 7.08
N ALA A 133 12.40 -1.90 8.37
CA ALA A 133 13.02 -0.82 9.14
C ALA A 133 13.63 -1.34 10.45
N THR A 134 14.88 -0.99 10.72
CA THR A 134 15.60 -1.47 11.91
C THR A 134 15.05 -0.87 13.20
N ALA A 135 14.62 0.39 13.19
CA ALA A 135 14.04 1.05 14.36
C ALA A 135 12.50 1.11 14.33
N SER A 136 11.89 1.56 13.23
CA SER A 136 10.42 1.69 13.19
C SER A 136 9.87 1.86 11.77
N LYS A 137 8.63 1.39 11.52
CA LYS A 137 7.80 1.77 10.35
C LYS A 137 8.30 1.12 9.08
N GLY A 138 7.91 -0.14 8.90
CA GLY A 138 8.59 -1.11 8.05
C GLY A 138 8.60 -0.74 6.58
N SER A 139 7.50 -0.24 6.03
CA SER A 139 7.45 0.16 4.62
C SER A 139 7.39 1.68 4.47
N ILE A 140 6.41 2.32 5.11
CA ILE A 140 6.09 3.72 4.88
C ILE A 140 5.98 4.45 6.21
N GLU A 141 6.65 5.60 6.28
CA GLU A 141 6.41 6.60 7.32
C GLU A 141 5.94 7.91 6.69
N LEU A 142 4.79 8.40 7.14
CA LEU A 142 4.36 9.77 6.90
C LEU A 142 4.22 10.50 8.22
N ARG A 143 5.00 11.56 8.46
CA ARG A 143 4.96 12.28 9.73
C ARG A 143 5.19 13.77 9.54
N THR A 144 4.18 14.55 9.91
CA THR A 144 4.26 16.01 9.87
C THR A 144 3.24 16.65 10.82
N LYS A 145 3.55 17.85 11.29
CA LYS A 145 2.59 18.68 12.05
C LYS A 145 1.58 19.37 11.13
N ALA A 146 1.86 19.41 9.83
CA ALA A 146 0.98 19.99 8.82
C ALA A 146 -0.26 19.11 8.57
N VAL A 147 -1.29 19.71 7.98
CA VAL A 147 -2.46 19.00 7.46
C VAL A 147 -2.08 18.46 6.09
N VAL A 148 -1.78 17.15 6.01
CA VAL A 148 -1.44 16.49 4.75
C VAL A 148 -2.25 15.22 4.57
N ASN A 149 -2.64 14.96 3.33
CA ASN A 149 -3.43 13.81 2.94
C ASN A 149 -2.51 12.64 2.59
N PHE A 150 -3.01 11.43 2.83
CA PHE A 150 -2.36 10.20 2.40
C PHE A 150 -3.40 9.25 1.82
N ASP A 151 -3.31 9.00 0.52
CA ASP A 151 -4.12 8.05 -0.22
C ASP A 151 -3.30 6.79 -0.54
N PHE A 152 -3.81 5.62 -0.16
CA PHE A 152 -3.19 4.31 -0.42
C PHE A 152 -4.19 3.37 -1.09
N ASN A 153 -4.12 3.26 -2.41
CA ASN A 153 -5.17 2.65 -3.22
C ASN A 153 -4.62 1.49 -4.05
N SER A 154 -5.38 0.40 -4.12
CA SER A 154 -5.09 -0.77 -4.97
C SER A 154 -3.66 -1.30 -4.81
N SER A 155 -3.11 -1.23 -3.61
CA SER A 155 -1.68 -1.44 -3.36
C SER A 155 -1.42 -2.59 -2.38
N VAL A 156 -0.21 -3.14 -2.42
CA VAL A 156 0.19 -4.29 -1.60
C VAL A 156 1.33 -3.93 -0.64
N ILE A 157 1.22 -4.41 0.60
CA ILE A 157 2.35 -4.57 1.51
C ILE A 157 2.50 -6.06 1.83
N HIS A 158 3.67 -6.63 1.53
CA HIS A 158 3.90 -8.06 1.69
C HIS A 158 5.24 -8.36 2.34
N LYS A 159 5.24 -9.22 3.37
CA LYS A 159 6.46 -9.65 4.09
C LYS A 159 7.29 -8.50 4.65
N SER A 160 6.67 -7.35 4.90
CA SER A 160 7.36 -6.21 5.49
C SER A 160 7.52 -6.40 7.00
N THR A 161 8.66 -5.96 7.53
CA THR A 161 8.98 -6.14 8.95
C THR A 161 9.59 -4.90 9.57
N SER A 162 9.30 -4.63 10.83
CA SER A 162 10.10 -3.68 11.60
C SER A 162 10.11 -4.00 13.08
N ARG A 163 10.89 -3.24 13.84
CA ARG A 163 10.79 -3.30 15.30
C ARG A 163 9.43 -2.79 15.78
N ASN A 164 9.02 -1.56 15.47
CA ASN A 164 7.82 -0.98 16.08
C ASN A 164 6.51 -1.05 15.26
N HIS A 165 6.52 -0.82 13.94
CA HIS A 165 5.29 -0.76 13.11
C HIS A 165 5.51 -1.49 11.79
N GLY A 166 4.81 -2.58 11.51
CA GLY A 166 5.22 -3.49 10.44
C GLY A 166 5.12 -2.92 9.02
N GLY A 167 4.09 -2.12 8.73
CA GLY A 167 3.81 -1.60 7.39
C GLY A 167 3.82 -0.08 7.33
N ILE A 168 2.72 0.53 7.75
CA ILE A 168 2.47 1.97 7.62
C ILE A 168 2.43 2.64 8.99
N MET A 169 3.08 3.79 9.12
CA MET A 169 2.80 4.71 10.21
C MET A 169 2.54 6.10 9.66
N ARG A 170 1.43 6.69 10.09
CA ARG A 170 1.05 8.03 9.68
C ARG A 170 0.71 8.90 10.89
N ASN A 171 1.30 10.08 10.97
CA ASN A 171 0.92 11.13 11.91
C ASN A 171 0.78 12.47 11.17
N SER A 172 -0.47 12.88 10.93
CA SER A 172 -0.83 14.19 10.38
C SER A 172 -2.31 14.49 10.65
N LYS A 173 -2.74 15.74 10.49
CA LYS A 173 -4.14 16.14 10.69
C LYS A 173 -5.02 16.03 9.45
N GLY A 174 -4.47 15.71 8.28
CA GLY A 174 -5.24 15.57 7.03
C GLY A 174 -6.01 14.26 6.95
N ILE A 175 -6.52 13.94 5.75
CA ILE A 175 -7.30 12.73 5.49
C ILE A 175 -6.36 11.55 5.21
N PHE A 176 -6.71 10.38 5.73
CA PHE A 176 -6.08 9.11 5.37
C PHE A 176 -7.12 8.21 4.70
N ASN A 177 -6.82 7.79 3.48
CA ASN A 177 -7.65 6.89 2.69
C ASN A 177 -6.87 5.61 2.38
N MET A 178 -7.48 4.45 2.59
CA MET A 178 -6.92 3.16 2.20
C MET A 178 -8.01 2.32 1.55
N PHE A 179 -7.87 2.07 0.25
CA PHE A 179 -8.89 1.39 -0.54
C PHE A 179 -8.33 0.22 -1.35
N ASP A 180 -9.13 -0.84 -1.48
CA ASP A 180 -8.90 -1.98 -2.38
C ASP A 180 -7.49 -2.60 -2.27
N SER A 181 -6.94 -2.63 -1.05
CA SER A 181 -5.52 -2.92 -0.80
C SER A 181 -5.32 -4.24 -0.06
N ASN A 182 -4.10 -4.78 -0.11
CA ASN A 182 -3.76 -6.05 0.52
C ASN A 182 -2.47 -5.98 1.33
N HIS A 183 -2.58 -6.28 2.62
CA HIS A 183 -1.47 -6.35 3.55
C HIS A 183 -1.36 -7.81 3.99
N THR A 184 -0.25 -8.49 3.64
CA THR A 184 -0.08 -9.92 3.91
C THR A 184 1.29 -10.23 4.52
N THR A 185 1.30 -10.98 5.63
CA THR A 185 2.54 -11.42 6.32
C THR A 185 3.38 -10.23 6.77
N VAL A 186 2.74 -9.19 7.28
CA VAL A 186 3.41 -8.01 7.84
C VAL A 186 3.61 -8.21 9.34
N ARG A 187 4.78 -7.85 9.86
CA ARG A 187 5.11 -8.09 11.27
C ARG A 187 5.85 -6.93 11.93
N ALA A 188 5.47 -6.64 13.18
CA ALA A 188 6.29 -5.88 14.11
C ALA A 188 6.81 -6.76 15.25
N ASN A 189 7.98 -6.45 15.78
CA ASN A 189 8.49 -7.10 16.98
C ASN A 189 7.89 -6.52 18.26
N ASP A 190 7.55 -5.23 18.27
CA ASP A 190 7.12 -4.52 19.46
C ASP A 190 5.66 -4.04 19.30
N CYS A 191 5.43 -2.85 18.74
CA CYS A 191 4.16 -2.12 18.93
C CYS A 191 2.98 -2.54 18.03
N VAL A 192 3.04 -2.32 16.72
CA VAL A 192 1.86 -2.41 15.82
C VAL A 192 2.16 -3.29 14.62
N GLY A 193 1.38 -4.36 14.46
CA GLY A 193 1.70 -5.40 13.49
C GLY A 193 1.77 -4.93 12.05
N ASP A 194 0.95 -3.93 11.68
CA ASP A 194 1.00 -3.34 10.34
C ASP A 194 0.84 -1.80 10.36
N THR A 195 -0.37 -1.30 10.62
CA THR A 195 -0.72 0.10 10.34
C THR A 195 -1.09 0.88 11.61
N GLU A 196 -0.42 2.00 11.86
CA GLU A 196 -0.85 2.99 12.86
C GLU A 196 -1.16 4.34 12.21
N ILE A 197 -2.38 4.83 12.44
CA ILE A 197 -2.83 6.15 11.98
C ILE A 197 -3.14 7.04 13.19
N GLN A 198 -2.40 8.15 13.28
CA GLN A 198 -2.58 9.18 14.30
C GLN A 198 -3.19 10.44 13.69
N ASN A 199 -4.24 10.95 14.32
CA ASN A 199 -4.98 12.18 13.96
C ASN A 199 -5.73 12.12 12.61
N GLY A 200 -6.58 13.12 12.36
CA GLY A 200 -7.25 13.32 11.07
C GLY A 200 -8.53 12.48 10.88
N PHE A 201 -9.02 12.46 9.65
CA PHE A 201 -10.12 11.60 9.21
C PHE A 201 -9.55 10.33 8.58
N VAL A 202 -10.13 9.17 8.88
CA VAL A 202 -9.64 7.88 8.41
C VAL A 202 -10.75 7.13 7.68
N TYR A 203 -10.48 6.68 6.46
CA TYR A 203 -11.38 5.85 5.67
C TYR A 203 -10.61 4.63 5.17
N ILE A 204 -11.05 3.44 5.56
CA ILE A 204 -10.41 2.17 5.20
C ILE A 204 -11.50 1.25 4.67
N THR A 205 -11.48 0.93 3.38
CA THR A 205 -12.53 0.15 2.72
C THR A 205 -11.97 -0.90 1.78
N HIS A 206 -12.56 -2.10 1.77
CA HIS A 206 -12.12 -3.22 0.91
C HIS A 206 -10.64 -3.61 1.10
N VAL A 207 -10.15 -3.60 2.35
CA VAL A 207 -8.76 -3.95 2.65
C VAL A 207 -8.67 -5.34 3.26
N VAL A 208 -7.71 -6.13 2.79
CA VAL A 208 -7.37 -7.44 3.36
C VAL A 208 -6.12 -7.32 4.20
N PHE A 209 -6.24 -7.59 5.49
CA PHE A 209 -5.14 -7.79 6.43
C PHE A 209 -5.02 -9.28 6.74
N HIS A 210 -4.00 -9.93 6.20
CA HIS A 210 -3.80 -11.37 6.35
C HIS A 210 -2.46 -11.69 7.02
N ASN A 211 -2.49 -12.50 8.08
CA ASN A 211 -1.31 -13.00 8.77
C ASN A 211 -0.44 -11.85 9.29
N ILE A 212 -1.08 -10.88 9.94
CA ILE A 212 -0.43 -9.72 10.53
C ILE A 212 -0.10 -10.01 11.99
N SER A 213 1.07 -9.58 12.48
CA SER A 213 1.43 -9.85 13.87
C SER A 213 2.27 -8.77 14.53
N ALA A 214 2.04 -8.55 15.82
CA ALA A 214 2.97 -7.85 16.72
C ALA A 214 3.35 -8.74 17.90
N ALA A 215 4.60 -8.73 18.36
CA ALA A 215 4.96 -9.56 19.51
C ALA A 215 4.53 -8.96 20.86
N MET A 216 4.45 -7.62 20.99
CA MET A 216 4.25 -7.00 22.30
C MET A 216 2.91 -6.28 22.50
N HIS A 217 2.36 -5.55 21.52
CA HIS A 217 1.13 -4.75 21.73
C HIS A 217 -0.01 -5.08 20.75
N HIS A 218 -0.17 -4.35 19.65
CA HIS A 218 -1.36 -4.38 18.81
C HIS A 218 -1.09 -5.13 17.51
N GLY A 219 -1.95 -6.10 17.18
CA GLY A 219 -1.66 -7.09 16.15
C GLY A 219 -1.77 -6.60 14.71
N CYS A 220 -2.49 -5.52 14.42
CA CYS A 220 -2.71 -5.10 13.02
C CYS A 220 -2.92 -3.59 12.84
N LEU A 221 -4.15 -3.10 13.04
CA LEU A 221 -4.55 -1.71 12.79
C LEU A 221 -4.75 -0.95 14.11
N VAL A 222 -4.12 0.21 14.24
CA VAL A 222 -4.28 1.11 15.39
C VAL A 222 -4.69 2.49 14.91
N LEU A 223 -5.81 2.99 15.44
CA LEU A 223 -6.32 4.33 15.18
C LEU A 223 -6.22 5.14 16.48
N THR A 224 -5.42 6.21 16.47
CA THR A 224 -5.30 7.11 17.64
C THR A 224 -5.60 8.55 17.31
N TYR A 225 -6.23 9.25 18.25
CA TYR A 225 -6.56 10.68 18.15
C TYR A 225 -7.31 11.07 16.87
N SER A 226 -7.96 10.13 16.20
CA SER A 226 -8.71 10.40 14.97
C SER A 226 -9.91 11.27 15.30
N VAL A 227 -10.20 12.22 14.41
CA VAL A 227 -11.38 13.07 14.50
C VAL A 227 -12.62 12.24 14.24
N ASN A 228 -12.57 11.42 13.19
CA ASN A 228 -13.58 10.43 12.84
C ASN A 228 -12.89 9.30 12.05
N PHE A 229 -13.49 8.11 12.03
CA PHE A 229 -13.01 7.00 11.24
C PHE A 229 -14.13 6.09 10.75
N GLU A 230 -13.92 5.50 9.57
CA GLU A 230 -14.75 4.44 9.02
C GLU A 230 -13.86 3.30 8.53
N VAL A 231 -14.11 2.10 9.05
CA VAL A 231 -13.47 0.85 8.60
C VAL A 231 -14.58 -0.07 8.09
N THR A 232 -14.67 -0.26 6.78
CA THR A 232 -15.79 -0.94 6.12
C THR A 232 -15.34 -2.03 5.17
N ASP A 233 -16.11 -3.10 5.07
CA ASP A 233 -15.89 -4.17 4.08
C ASP A 233 -14.45 -4.73 4.09
N CYS A 234 -13.82 -4.77 5.27
CA CYS A 234 -12.43 -5.22 5.44
C CYS A 234 -12.37 -6.66 5.95
N ILE A 235 -11.29 -7.37 5.63
CA ILE A 235 -11.02 -8.72 6.11
C ILE A 235 -9.77 -8.71 6.98
N PHE A 236 -9.92 -9.09 8.24
CA PHE A 236 -8.84 -9.33 9.20
C PHE A 236 -8.73 -10.83 9.42
N MET A 237 -7.72 -11.45 8.81
CA MET A 237 -7.52 -12.90 8.89
C MET A 237 -6.19 -13.22 9.54
N ARG A 238 -6.22 -14.06 10.58
CA ARG A 238 -5.01 -14.52 11.29
C ARG A 238 -4.15 -13.36 11.80
N CYS A 239 -4.78 -12.24 12.14
CA CYS A 239 -4.11 -11.16 12.84
C CYS A 239 -3.84 -11.59 14.28
N SER A 240 -2.67 -11.27 14.83
CA SER A 240 -2.28 -11.78 16.14
C SER A 240 -1.40 -10.83 16.93
N GLN A 241 -1.45 -10.96 18.25
CA GLN A 241 -0.66 -10.14 19.16
C GLN A 241 -0.19 -10.99 20.36
N GLY A 242 1.02 -10.72 20.89
CA GLY A 242 1.64 -11.50 21.98
C GLY A 242 1.62 -10.84 23.37
N SER A 243 0.96 -9.71 23.52
CA SER A 243 0.79 -8.95 24.76
C SER A 243 0.06 -9.72 25.84
N VAL A 244 0.51 -9.45 27.07
CA VAL A 244 -0.20 -9.79 28.31
C VAL A 244 -1.14 -8.67 28.77
N ILE A 245 -1.22 -7.56 28.03
CA ILE A 245 -2.05 -6.41 28.39
C ILE A 245 -3.44 -6.57 27.78
N THR A 246 -4.48 -6.52 28.60
CA THR A 246 -5.88 -6.73 28.17
C THR A 246 -6.44 -5.60 27.31
N SER A 247 -5.84 -4.41 27.34
CA SER A 247 -6.22 -3.27 26.50
C SER A 247 -5.70 -3.36 25.06
N THR A 248 -4.96 -4.42 24.71
CA THR A 248 -4.46 -4.62 23.34
C THR A 248 -5.48 -5.35 22.46
N SER A 249 -5.22 -5.35 21.14
CA SER A 249 -6.09 -6.06 20.19
C SER A 249 -5.32 -6.80 19.11
N ALA A 250 -5.90 -7.87 18.56
CA ALA A 250 -5.32 -8.60 17.43
C ALA A 250 -5.54 -7.89 16.09
N ALA A 251 -6.73 -7.31 15.87
CA ALA A 251 -7.13 -6.75 14.58
C ALA A 251 -7.23 -5.23 14.59
N ILE A 252 -8.08 -4.65 15.45
CA ILE A 252 -8.32 -3.20 15.47
C ILE A 252 -8.28 -2.67 16.90
N THR A 253 -7.38 -1.72 17.14
CA THR A 253 -7.36 -0.88 18.34
C THR A 253 -7.82 0.53 18.00
N VAL A 254 -8.70 1.09 18.82
CA VAL A 254 -9.09 2.51 18.74
C VAL A 254 -8.87 3.17 20.11
N ASP A 255 -7.90 4.08 20.18
CA ASP A 255 -7.50 4.73 21.43
C ASP A 255 -7.55 6.26 21.32
N PHE A 256 -8.05 6.92 22.37
CA PHE A 256 -8.04 8.39 22.50
C PHE A 256 -8.73 9.16 21.35
N ASN A 257 -9.72 8.56 20.69
CA ASN A 257 -10.44 9.21 19.60
C ASN A 257 -11.47 10.23 20.12
N ARG A 258 -11.61 11.34 19.41
CA ARG A 258 -12.43 12.48 19.87
C ARG A 258 -13.92 12.30 19.59
N GLN A 259 -14.26 11.50 18.59
CA GLN A 259 -15.65 11.21 18.22
C GLN A 259 -15.83 9.71 17.99
N PHE A 260 -17.10 9.30 17.87
CA PHE A 260 -17.48 7.95 17.51
C PHE A 260 -17.17 7.69 16.05
N GLY A 261 -16.36 6.68 15.77
CA GLY A 261 -16.22 6.12 14.43
C GLY A 261 -17.08 4.89 14.22
N LYS A 262 -16.97 4.33 13.01
CA LYS A 262 -17.76 3.21 12.53
C LYS A 262 -16.84 2.07 12.09
N ILE A 263 -17.18 0.86 12.49
CA ILE A 263 -16.61 -0.38 11.93
C ILE A 263 -17.80 -1.18 11.41
N SER A 264 -17.91 -1.44 10.12
CA SER A 264 -19.02 -2.26 9.62
C SER A 264 -18.64 -3.22 8.53
N ASP A 265 -19.45 -4.26 8.37
CA ASP A 265 -19.35 -5.19 7.25
C ASP A 265 -17.97 -5.89 7.19
N CYS A 266 -17.27 -5.97 8.32
CA CYS A 266 -15.93 -6.52 8.44
C CYS A 266 -15.96 -7.99 8.85
N LEU A 267 -14.98 -8.74 8.34
CA LEU A 267 -14.74 -10.13 8.68
C LEU A 267 -13.50 -10.27 9.57
N PHE A 268 -13.66 -10.91 10.73
CA PHE A 268 -12.59 -11.23 11.66
C PHE A 268 -12.45 -12.75 11.79
N TYR A 269 -11.39 -13.31 11.20
CA TYR A 269 -11.25 -14.76 11.03
C TYR A 269 -9.94 -15.29 11.62
N TYR A 270 -10.06 -16.15 12.63
CA TYR A 270 -8.95 -16.76 13.36
C TYR A 270 -7.93 -15.75 13.88
N CYS A 271 -8.40 -14.61 14.38
CA CYS A 271 -7.56 -13.65 15.07
C CYS A 271 -7.16 -14.20 16.45
N ASN A 272 -5.87 -14.07 16.81
CA ASN A 272 -5.36 -14.48 18.11
C ASN A 272 -5.03 -13.26 18.96
N ALA A 273 -5.92 -12.96 19.89
CA ALA A 273 -5.82 -11.80 20.76
C ALA A 273 -5.04 -12.02 22.05
N ALA A 274 -4.40 -13.17 22.27
CA ALA A 274 -3.75 -13.50 23.55
C ALA A 274 -4.63 -13.13 24.77
N GLN A 275 -4.23 -12.15 25.60
CA GLN A 275 -5.03 -11.66 26.74
C GLN A 275 -5.96 -10.47 26.39
N GLY A 276 -5.80 -9.88 25.21
CA GLY A 276 -6.62 -8.77 24.72
C GLY A 276 -7.91 -9.25 24.02
N LYS A 277 -8.36 -8.46 23.05
CA LYS A 277 -9.54 -8.76 22.21
C LYS A 277 -9.19 -8.78 20.72
N THR A 278 -10.05 -9.28 19.85
CA THR A 278 -9.83 -9.09 18.41
C THR A 278 -10.02 -7.64 18.01
N VAL A 279 -11.08 -7.00 18.52
CA VAL A 279 -11.34 -5.57 18.40
C VAL A 279 -11.45 -4.95 19.78
N ASN A 280 -10.62 -3.95 20.05
CA ASN A 280 -10.73 -3.11 21.24
C ASN A 280 -10.87 -1.65 20.83
N ALA A 281 -12.05 -1.07 21.02
CA ALA A 281 -12.32 0.30 20.59
C ALA A 281 -12.96 1.18 21.68
N GLY A 282 -13.08 0.66 22.91
CA GLY A 282 -13.80 1.34 23.99
C GLY A 282 -15.19 1.82 23.56
N THR A 283 -15.59 2.99 24.05
CA THR A 283 -16.81 3.67 23.61
C THR A 283 -16.62 4.47 22.31
N HIS A 284 -15.45 4.42 21.68
CA HIS A 284 -15.12 5.27 20.53
C HIS A 284 -15.57 4.70 19.17
N ALA A 285 -16.15 3.49 19.14
CA ALA A 285 -16.65 2.86 17.92
C ALA A 285 -18.07 2.33 18.08
N LYS A 286 -18.81 2.36 16.98
CA LYS A 286 -19.99 1.51 16.78
C LYS A 286 -19.68 0.45 15.73
N MET A 287 -20.02 -0.80 16.04
CA MET A 287 -19.84 -1.94 15.15
C MET A 287 -21.15 -2.42 14.56
N PHE A 288 -21.20 -2.67 13.25
CA PHE A 288 -22.42 -3.11 12.56
C PHE A 288 -22.13 -4.24 11.58
N ASN A 289 -22.97 -5.29 11.57
CA ASN A 289 -22.91 -6.35 10.54
C ASN A 289 -21.51 -6.98 10.37
N CYS A 290 -20.74 -7.07 11.46
CA CYS A 290 -19.42 -7.70 11.45
C CYS A 290 -19.55 -9.19 11.79
N LYS A 291 -18.62 -10.00 11.29
CA LYS A 291 -18.61 -11.45 11.55
C LYS A 291 -17.30 -11.89 12.20
N PHE A 292 -17.40 -12.74 13.22
CA PHE A 292 -16.29 -13.24 14.01
C PHE A 292 -16.28 -14.76 14.08
N SER A 293 -15.10 -15.35 13.96
CA SER A 293 -14.94 -16.81 14.13
C SER A 293 -15.01 -17.30 15.57
N GLY A 294 -14.71 -16.46 16.55
CA GLY A 294 -14.71 -16.81 17.97
C GLY A 294 -15.94 -16.32 18.72
N THR A 295 -15.89 -16.50 20.04
CA THR A 295 -16.96 -16.09 20.95
C THR A 295 -16.91 -14.59 21.23
N LYS A 296 -18.07 -13.98 21.46
CA LYS A 296 -18.21 -12.54 21.76
C LYS A 296 -17.21 -12.04 22.80
N ASP A 297 -17.13 -12.73 23.94
CA ASP A 297 -16.28 -12.30 25.06
C ASP A 297 -14.78 -12.33 24.75
N LYS A 298 -14.34 -13.08 23.74
CA LYS A 298 -12.94 -13.09 23.30
C LYS A 298 -12.68 -12.09 22.18
N GLU A 299 -13.68 -11.83 21.35
CA GLU A 299 -13.54 -11.10 20.11
C GLU A 299 -13.69 -9.58 20.29
N VAL A 300 -14.58 -9.13 21.16
CA VAL A 300 -14.95 -7.70 21.26
C VAL A 300 -14.80 -7.19 22.69
N GLY A 301 -14.21 -6.00 22.86
CA GLY A 301 -14.10 -5.32 24.15
C GLY A 301 -15.46 -4.95 24.76
N GLU A 302 -15.56 -4.99 26.09
CA GLU A 302 -16.83 -4.84 26.83
C GLU A 302 -17.58 -3.54 26.53
N ASN A 303 -16.84 -2.45 26.26
CA ASN A 303 -17.40 -1.12 26.04
C ASN A 303 -17.75 -0.83 24.57
N VAL A 304 -17.52 -1.78 23.65
CA VAL A 304 -17.78 -1.58 22.23
C VAL A 304 -19.25 -1.84 21.93
N ASN A 305 -19.95 -0.79 21.51
CA ASN A 305 -21.33 -0.90 21.05
C ASN A 305 -21.34 -1.67 19.71
N HIS A 306 -22.04 -2.80 19.68
CA HIS A 306 -22.16 -3.64 18.49
C HIS A 306 -23.64 -3.99 18.24
N VAL A 307 -24.01 -3.93 16.97
CA VAL A 307 -25.38 -4.18 16.48
C VAL A 307 -25.26 -5.17 15.33
N ASP A 308 -26.07 -6.23 15.35
CA ASP A 308 -26.15 -7.23 14.28
C ASP A 308 -24.81 -7.90 13.93
N CYS A 309 -23.91 -8.06 14.90
CA CYS A 309 -22.67 -8.81 14.72
C CYS A 309 -22.89 -10.32 14.95
N GLU A 310 -22.30 -11.15 14.09
CA GLU A 310 -22.34 -12.62 14.18
C GLU A 310 -21.07 -13.15 14.85
N PHE A 311 -21.22 -14.04 15.84
CA PHE A 311 -20.11 -14.68 16.56
C PHE A 311 -20.15 -16.20 16.38
N ASN A 312 -19.00 -16.86 16.49
CA ASN A 312 -18.82 -18.27 16.14
C ASN A 312 -19.29 -18.58 14.70
N ALA A 313 -19.17 -17.58 13.81
CA ALA A 313 -19.57 -17.72 12.43
C ALA A 313 -18.71 -18.77 11.73
N LYS A 314 -19.35 -19.60 10.91
CA LYS A 314 -18.66 -20.59 10.07
C LYS A 314 -18.43 -19.98 8.70
N PHE A 315 -17.18 -20.03 8.23
CA PHE A 315 -16.80 -19.42 6.97
C PHE A 315 -16.37 -20.49 5.97
N THR A 316 -16.80 -20.32 4.71
CA THR A 316 -16.11 -20.91 3.56
C THR A 316 -15.42 -19.76 2.86
N LEU A 317 -14.10 -19.70 3.00
CA LEU A 317 -13.33 -18.53 2.62
C LEU A 317 -12.38 -18.87 1.48
N PHE A 318 -12.49 -18.13 0.38
CA PHE A 318 -11.55 -18.13 -0.73
C PHE A 318 -10.85 -16.77 -0.76
N ILE A 319 -9.60 -16.72 -0.30
CA ILE A 319 -8.84 -15.47 -0.38
C ILE A 319 -7.94 -15.51 -1.59
N ILE A 320 -8.03 -14.44 -2.38
CA ILE A 320 -7.15 -14.18 -3.50
C ILE A 320 -6.21 -13.06 -3.06
N THR A 321 -4.96 -13.41 -2.85
CA THR A 321 -3.90 -12.45 -2.53
C THR A 321 -3.27 -11.96 -3.83
N GLY A 322 -3.56 -10.72 -4.26
CA GLY A 322 -2.84 -10.12 -5.39
C GLY A 322 -3.60 -9.01 -6.11
N ILE A 323 -3.58 -7.79 -5.57
CA ILE A 323 -3.83 -6.56 -6.33
C ILE A 323 -2.70 -5.60 -5.98
N GLY A 324 -1.68 -5.52 -6.83
CA GLY A 324 -0.50 -4.67 -6.66
C GLY A 324 0.19 -4.48 -8.00
N PHE A 325 1.43 -3.98 -8.00
CA PHE A 325 2.24 -3.68 -9.20
C PHE A 325 1.94 -4.61 -10.38
N LYS A 326 1.34 -4.04 -11.43
CA LYS A 326 0.99 -4.76 -12.65
C LYS A 326 2.23 -4.78 -13.52
N GLN A 327 2.99 -5.88 -13.48
CA GLN A 327 4.06 -6.09 -14.44
C GLN A 327 3.46 -6.06 -15.84
N ASP A 328 4.05 -5.22 -16.71
CA ASP A 328 3.84 -5.33 -18.14
C ASP A 328 4.23 -6.78 -18.56
N PRO A 329 3.33 -7.53 -19.24
CA PRO A 329 3.62 -8.87 -19.76
C PRO A 329 4.90 -8.97 -20.58
N SER A 330 5.41 -7.86 -21.14
CA SER A 330 6.65 -7.81 -21.91
C SER A 330 7.93 -8.02 -21.08
N TYR A 331 7.88 -7.88 -19.74
CA TYR A 331 9.04 -7.97 -18.84
C TYR A 331 9.25 -9.34 -18.18
N VAL A 332 8.48 -10.36 -18.58
CA VAL A 332 8.63 -11.73 -18.06
C VAL A 332 9.95 -12.35 -18.53
N ARG A 333 11.01 -12.19 -17.72
CA ARG A 333 12.01 -13.26 -17.61
C ARG A 333 11.43 -14.34 -16.68
N PRO A 334 11.65 -15.64 -16.96
CA PRO A 334 10.95 -16.70 -16.28
C PRO A 334 11.47 -16.84 -14.85
N MET A 335 10.86 -16.11 -13.90
CA MET A 335 10.73 -16.60 -12.54
C MET A 335 9.49 -17.49 -12.53
N HIS A 336 9.71 -18.78 -12.76
CA HIS A 336 8.71 -19.81 -12.56
C HIS A 336 8.34 -19.88 -11.08
N ASP A 337 7.33 -19.12 -10.67
CA ASP A 337 6.49 -19.45 -9.53
C ASP A 337 5.06 -19.68 -10.05
N LYS A 338 4.68 -20.95 -10.17
CA LYS A 338 3.44 -21.42 -10.82
C LYS A 338 2.16 -21.07 -10.06
N ASN A 339 2.24 -20.17 -9.07
CA ASN A 339 1.15 -19.87 -8.14
C ASN A 339 0.42 -18.54 -8.42
N VAL A 340 0.84 -17.78 -9.45
CA VAL A 340 0.32 -16.42 -9.71
C VAL A 340 -0.79 -16.37 -10.77
N GLU A 341 -0.96 -17.42 -11.57
CA GLU A 341 -2.08 -17.50 -12.53
C GLU A 341 -3.29 -18.15 -11.86
N ASN A 342 -4.14 -17.36 -11.18
CA ASN A 342 -5.60 -17.57 -11.08
C ASN A 342 -6.29 -16.38 -10.36
N LEU A 343 -7.34 -15.83 -10.99
CA LEU A 343 -7.90 -14.49 -10.77
C LEU A 343 -9.41 -14.52 -10.37
N ILE A 344 -9.76 -13.75 -9.32
CA ILE A 344 -11.07 -13.20 -8.81
C ILE A 344 -12.23 -14.22 -8.52
N ILE A 345 -12.87 -14.28 -7.33
CA ILE A 345 -13.98 -13.45 -6.77
C ILE A 345 -14.12 -13.67 -5.23
N ILE A 346 -14.21 -12.60 -4.41
CA ILE A 346 -15.22 -12.46 -3.32
C ILE A 346 -15.63 -10.99 -3.22
N LEU A 347 -16.78 -10.63 -3.78
CA LEU A 347 -17.54 -9.41 -3.44
C LEU A 347 -19.06 -9.65 -3.62
N LYS A 348 -19.58 -10.80 -3.15
CA LYS A 348 -21.01 -11.13 -3.28
C LYS A 348 -21.68 -11.76 -2.05
N SER A 349 -21.04 -11.79 -0.87
CA SER A 349 -21.66 -12.41 0.32
C SER A 349 -22.25 -11.43 1.34
N LEU A 350 -22.32 -10.14 1.03
CA LEU A 350 -23.07 -9.15 1.82
C LEU A 350 -24.31 -8.67 1.02
N GLY A 351 -25.27 -9.57 0.83
CA GLY A 351 -26.65 -9.23 0.46
C GLY A 351 -26.99 -9.03 -1.04
N CYS A 352 -27.83 -9.94 -1.55
CA CYS A 352 -28.68 -9.84 -2.76
C CYS A 352 -28.13 -10.28 -4.15
N ALA A 353 -28.58 -11.48 -4.52
CA ALA A 353 -29.05 -11.95 -5.84
C ALA A 353 -28.19 -11.85 -7.12
N ILE A 354 -27.81 -13.04 -7.61
CA ILE A 354 -27.93 -13.59 -8.99
C ILE A 354 -27.31 -12.81 -10.18
N VAL A 355 -26.81 -13.59 -11.16
CA VAL A 355 -26.25 -13.21 -12.47
C VAL A 355 -24.75 -12.89 -12.45
N THR A 356 -23.94 -13.95 -12.48
CA THR A 356 -22.73 -14.10 -13.33
C THR A 356 -22.05 -15.48 -13.18
N GLY A 357 -22.72 -16.48 -12.60
CA GLY A 357 -22.21 -17.86 -12.48
C GLY A 357 -22.41 -18.77 -13.72
N ILE A 358 -23.05 -18.28 -14.80
CA ILE A 358 -23.40 -19.11 -15.96
C ILE A 358 -22.34 -19.03 -17.09
N LEU A 359 -21.50 -18.00 -17.13
CA LEU A 359 -20.45 -17.93 -18.17
C LEU A 359 -19.26 -18.86 -17.89
N PHE A 360 -18.88 -19.07 -16.63
CA PHE A 360 -17.64 -19.80 -16.31
C PHE A 360 -17.77 -21.33 -16.42
N THR A 361 -18.92 -21.90 -16.06
CA THR A 361 -19.16 -23.35 -16.20
C THR A 361 -19.26 -23.77 -17.66
N THR A 362 -19.79 -22.89 -18.52
CA THR A 362 -19.88 -23.13 -19.97
C THR A 362 -18.53 -22.99 -20.66
N LEU A 363 -17.68 -22.05 -20.21
CA LEU A 363 -16.32 -21.86 -20.74
C LEU A 363 -15.39 -23.00 -20.30
N HIS A 364 -15.48 -23.45 -19.04
CA HIS A 364 -14.66 -24.55 -18.54
C HIS A 364 -14.99 -25.88 -19.24
N LYS A 365 -16.27 -26.17 -19.50
CA LYS A 365 -16.69 -27.36 -20.25
C LYS A 365 -16.21 -27.33 -21.72
N LYS A 366 -16.15 -26.15 -22.36
CA LYS A 366 -15.62 -26.02 -23.73
C LYS A 366 -14.10 -26.17 -23.80
N ILE A 367 -13.36 -25.64 -22.81
CA ILE A 367 -11.90 -25.78 -22.74
C ILE A 367 -11.49 -27.23 -22.47
N ILE A 368 -12.19 -27.95 -21.57
CA ILE A 368 -11.94 -29.37 -21.32
C ILE A 368 -12.23 -30.20 -22.58
N HIS A 369 -13.35 -29.95 -23.28
CA HIS A 369 -13.63 -30.65 -24.54
C HIS A 369 -12.56 -30.41 -25.61
N TRP A 370 -12.01 -29.20 -25.71
CA TRP A 370 -10.96 -28.87 -26.67
C TRP A 370 -9.60 -29.54 -26.32
N ILE A 371 -9.27 -29.65 -25.03
CA ILE A 371 -8.06 -30.36 -24.56
C ILE A 371 -8.18 -31.87 -24.78
N HIS A 372 -9.37 -32.46 -24.60
CA HIS A 372 -9.57 -33.88 -24.91
C HIS A 372 -9.59 -34.16 -26.42
N ALA A 373 -10.16 -33.27 -27.24
CA ALA A 373 -10.15 -33.40 -28.70
C ALA A 373 -8.73 -33.27 -29.29
N SER A 374 -7.90 -32.37 -28.77
CA SER A 374 -6.51 -32.20 -29.24
C SER A 374 -5.57 -33.34 -28.82
N ARG A 375 -5.87 -34.07 -27.74
CA ARG A 375 -5.14 -35.29 -27.34
C ARG A 375 -5.52 -36.51 -28.18
N ALA A 376 -6.75 -36.58 -28.69
CA ALA A 376 -7.18 -37.66 -29.59
C ALA A 376 -6.47 -37.61 -30.97
N ILE A 377 -6.05 -36.43 -31.42
CA ILE A 377 -5.44 -36.24 -32.75
C ILE A 377 -3.95 -36.65 -32.79
N LYS A 378 -3.29 -36.87 -31.64
CA LYS A 378 -1.88 -37.32 -31.58
C LYS A 378 -1.70 -38.84 -31.50
N GLY A 379 -2.77 -39.62 -31.65
CA GLY A 379 -2.77 -41.08 -31.49
C GLY A 379 -2.97 -41.91 -32.76
N THR A 380 -3.13 -41.30 -33.94
CA THR A 380 -3.25 -42.06 -35.20
C THR A 380 -1.89 -42.16 -35.88
N ASN A 381 -1.26 -43.31 -35.71
CA ASN A 381 -0.15 -43.76 -36.56
C ASN A 381 -0.64 -43.87 -38.01
N LEU A 382 0.11 -43.24 -38.92
CA LEU A 382 0.11 -43.55 -40.34
C LEU A 382 0.65 -44.97 -40.54
N VAL A 383 -0.20 -45.88 -41.02
CA VAL A 383 0.14 -46.99 -41.91
C VAL A 383 -0.89 -47.01 -43.02
#